data_AF-A0A6B9G1X7-F1
#
_entry.id   AF-A0A6B9G1X7-F1
#
_cell.length_a   1.000
_cell.length_b   1.000
_cell.length_c   1.000
_cell.angle_alpha   90.00
_cell.angle_beta   90.00
_cell.angle_gamma   90.00
#
_symmetry.space_group_name_H-M   'P 1'
#
loop_
_entity.id
_entity.type
_entity.pdbx_description
1 polymer ?
#
loop_
_entity_poly.entity_id
_entity_poly.type
_entity_poly.pdbx_seq_one_letter_code
_entity_poly.pdbx_strand_id
1 'polypeptide(L)'
;NARHERMHRSLKASMSHDNIFTTLAEQQAWFIRWREEFNNERPHEAHNGKTPGSCWTPSARQWDGKVPEVSYPEGSTLRLVGIKGDICLGGRLFVSAALRGEYVRFVEVDDGLDVILFDRLILAYYDRSERRIIRID
;
A
#
# COMPACT_ATOMS: atom_id res chain seq x y z
N ASN A 1 7.94 -6.40 2.44
CA ASN A 1 8.43 -5.28 3.31
C ASN A 1 9.74 -5.59 4.06
N ALA A 2 10.70 -6.30 3.44
CA ALA A 2 11.95 -6.70 4.11
C ALA A 2 12.90 -5.53 4.47
N ARG A 3 12.80 -4.39 3.76
CA ARG A 3 13.62 -3.18 4.06
C ARG A 3 13.24 -2.49 5.36
N HIS A 4 11.93 -2.33 5.65
CA HIS A 4 11.47 -1.82 6.95
C HIS A 4 11.85 -2.77 8.09
N GLU A 5 11.91 -4.07 7.81
CA GLU A 5 12.28 -5.09 8.79
C GLU A 5 13.75 -5.01 9.23
N ARG A 6 14.68 -4.59 8.35
CA ARG A 6 16.11 -4.43 8.69
C ARG A 6 16.36 -3.20 9.57
N MET A 7 15.75 -2.05 9.27
CA MET A 7 15.91 -0.85 10.10
C MET A 7 15.40 -1.10 11.53
N HIS A 8 14.21 -1.68 11.66
CA HIS A 8 13.63 -2.03 12.97
C HIS A 8 14.50 -3.03 13.74
N ARG A 9 15.09 -4.01 13.05
CA ARG A 9 16.02 -4.97 13.67
C ARG A 9 17.29 -4.28 14.16
N SER A 10 17.90 -3.42 13.35
CA SER A 10 19.10 -2.64 13.73
C SER A 10 18.81 -1.72 14.91
N LEU A 11 17.65 -1.05 14.91
CA LEU A 11 17.22 -0.21 16.03
C LEU A 11 17.06 -1.02 17.32
N LYS A 12 16.36 -2.16 17.25
CA LYS A 12 16.15 -3.04 18.40
C LYS A 12 17.47 -3.56 18.98
N ALA A 13 18.40 -3.96 18.11
CA ALA A 13 19.73 -4.38 18.53
C ALA A 13 20.50 -3.22 19.18
N SER A 14 20.48 -2.02 18.61
CA SER A 14 21.12 -0.85 19.23
C SER A 14 20.49 -0.49 20.58
N MET A 15 19.19 -0.68 20.76
CA MET A 15 18.52 -0.44 22.05
C MET A 15 18.85 -1.50 23.11
N SER A 16 19.22 -2.73 22.74
CA SER A 16 19.51 -3.79 23.72
C SER A 16 20.90 -3.71 24.38
N HIS A 17 21.73 -2.73 24.03
CA HIS A 17 23.06 -2.52 24.60
C HIS A 17 23.00 -1.56 25.82
N ASP A 18 22.20 -1.90 26.84
CA ASP A 18 22.08 -1.15 28.11
C ASP A 18 21.64 0.32 28.00
N ASN A 19 20.89 0.66 26.94
CA ASN A 19 20.29 1.98 26.77
C ASN A 19 19.04 2.14 27.66
N ILE A 20 19.26 2.31 28.97
CA ILE A 20 18.22 2.67 29.93
C ILE A 20 18.09 4.19 29.95
N PHE A 21 16.96 4.70 29.47
CA PHE A 21 16.64 6.12 29.51
C PHE A 21 15.75 6.42 30.72
N THR A 22 16.05 7.51 31.42
CA THR A 22 15.29 7.94 32.61
C THR A 22 14.11 8.82 32.19
N THR A 23 14.21 9.48 31.04
CA THR A 23 13.14 10.33 30.48
C THR A 23 12.88 10.06 28.99
N LEU A 24 11.68 10.39 28.52
CA LEU A 24 11.33 10.35 27.10
C LEU A 24 12.20 11.32 26.26
N ALA A 25 12.64 12.44 26.84
CA ALA A 25 13.50 13.40 26.18
C ALA A 25 14.90 12.83 25.90
N GLU A 26 15.49 12.11 26.85
CA GLU A 26 16.75 11.39 26.68
C GLU A 26 16.65 10.33 25.59
N GLN A 27 15.58 9.53 25.62
CA GLN A 27 15.33 8.51 24.60
C GLN A 27 15.17 9.14 23.20
N GLN A 28 14.44 10.26 23.09
CA GLN A 28 14.27 10.97 21.83
C GLN A 28 15.59 11.55 21.30
N ALA A 29 16.43 12.11 22.18
CA ALA A 29 17.75 12.60 21.81
C ALA A 29 18.65 11.45 21.29
N TRP A 30 18.58 10.29 21.91
CA TRP A 30 19.26 9.09 21.43
C TRP A 30 18.73 8.65 20.06
N PHE A 31 17.41 8.62 19.84
CA PHE A 31 16.84 8.28 18.53
C PHE A 31 17.28 9.25 17.42
N ILE A 32 17.40 10.54 17.73
CA ILE A 32 17.90 11.53 16.78
C ILE A 32 19.33 11.18 16.36
N ARG A 33 20.22 10.90 17.33
CA ARG A 33 21.61 10.53 17.06
C ARG A 33 21.72 9.21 16.30
N TRP A 34 21.00 8.19 16.74
CA TRP A 34 20.98 6.89 16.08
C TRP A 34 20.50 6.99 14.63
N ARG A 35 19.47 7.81 14.37
CA ARG A 35 18.96 8.04 13.00
C ARG A 35 20.00 8.72 12.13
N GLU A 36 20.76 9.68 12.68
CA GLU A 36 21.85 10.35 11.98
C GLU A 36 22.94 9.35 11.59
N GLU A 37 23.45 8.58 12.56
CA GLU A 37 24.44 7.54 12.34
C GLU A 37 23.97 6.50 11.29
N PHE A 38 22.75 5.99 11.45
CA PHE A 38 22.19 4.98 10.55
C PHE A 38 22.02 5.47 9.12
N ASN A 39 21.60 6.72 8.94
CA ASN A 39 21.35 7.26 7.61
C ASN A 39 22.60 7.81 6.93
N ASN A 40 23.55 8.37 7.69
CA ASN A 40 24.62 9.19 7.11
C ASN A 40 26.03 8.65 7.34
N GLU A 41 26.24 7.73 8.29
CA GLU A 41 27.57 7.19 8.61
C GLU A 41 27.70 5.71 8.25
N ARG A 42 26.64 4.92 8.42
CA ARG A 42 26.71 3.45 8.26
C ARG A 42 26.57 3.02 6.80
N PRO A 43 27.60 2.39 6.20
CA PRO A 43 27.51 1.84 4.86
C PRO A 43 26.66 0.58 4.87
N HIS A 44 25.72 0.47 3.93
CA HIS A 44 24.83 -0.70 3.81
C HIS A 44 25.18 -1.49 2.55
N GLU A 45 25.35 -2.80 2.69
CA GLU A 45 25.63 -3.72 1.57
C GLU A 45 24.56 -3.66 0.47
N ALA A 46 23.28 -3.50 0.86
CA ALA A 46 22.16 -3.34 -0.08
C ALA A 46 22.24 -2.05 -0.92
N HIS A 47 23.16 -1.14 -0.58
CA HIS A 47 23.48 0.09 -1.29
C HIS A 47 24.94 0.07 -1.80
N ASN A 48 25.56 -1.10 -1.95
CA ASN A 48 26.94 -1.28 -2.38
C ASN A 48 27.93 -0.48 -1.52
N GLY A 49 27.74 -0.50 -0.19
CA GLY A 49 28.60 0.20 0.75
C GLY A 49 28.32 1.71 0.85
N LYS A 50 27.25 2.21 0.23
CA LYS A 50 26.78 3.58 0.43
C LYS A 50 25.86 3.70 1.65
N THR A 51 25.71 4.91 2.16
CA THR A 51 24.79 5.22 3.26
C THR A 51 23.37 5.46 2.73
N PRO A 52 22.30 5.19 3.50
CA PRO A 52 20.93 5.48 3.08
C PRO A 52 20.72 6.92 2.60
N GLY A 53 21.26 7.90 3.34
CA GLY A 53 21.13 9.33 3.04
C GLY A 53 21.77 9.73 1.71
N SER A 54 22.83 9.05 1.29
CA SER A 54 23.46 9.29 -0.02
C SER A 54 22.69 8.72 -1.21
N CYS A 55 21.77 7.78 -0.96
CA CYS A 55 20.98 7.10 -2.00
C CYS A 55 19.53 7.61 -2.05
N TRP A 56 19.03 8.15 -0.95
CA TRP A 56 17.67 8.63 -0.85
C TRP A 56 17.54 10.03 -1.43
N THR A 57 16.50 10.23 -2.23
CA THR A 57 16.04 11.55 -2.68
C THR A 57 14.55 11.67 -2.41
N PRO A 58 14.05 12.85 -2.02
CA PRO A 58 12.62 13.10 -2.01
C PRO A 58 12.00 12.77 -3.37
N SER A 59 10.77 12.25 -3.37
CA SER A 59 9.98 12.08 -4.59
C SER A 59 9.74 13.45 -5.22
N ALA A 60 10.03 13.58 -6.52
CA ALA A 60 9.70 14.78 -7.29
C ALA A 60 8.18 15.02 -7.34
N ARG A 61 7.38 13.96 -7.27
CA ARG A 61 5.93 14.05 -7.11
C ARG A 61 5.62 14.34 -5.64
N GLN A 62 5.25 15.58 -5.36
CA GLN A 62 4.71 15.98 -4.06
C GLN A 62 3.26 15.51 -3.94
N TRP A 63 2.89 15.07 -2.74
CA TRP A 63 1.50 14.78 -2.40
C TRP A 63 0.81 16.09 -2.02
N ASP A 64 -0.28 16.42 -2.69
CA ASP A 64 -1.06 17.65 -2.49
C ASP A 64 -2.13 17.51 -1.40
N GLY A 65 -2.19 16.36 -0.72
CA GLY A 65 -3.19 16.08 0.30
C GLY A 65 -4.53 15.58 -0.24
N LYS A 66 -4.70 15.45 -1.57
CA LYS A 66 -5.99 15.16 -2.19
C LYS A 66 -5.99 13.79 -2.86
N VAL A 67 -6.93 12.94 -2.46
CA VAL A 67 -7.22 11.71 -3.19
C VAL A 67 -7.92 12.09 -4.50
N PRO A 68 -7.37 11.75 -5.68
CA PRO A 68 -8.03 12.04 -6.94
C PRO A 68 -9.35 11.26 -7.04
N GLU A 69 -10.41 11.90 -7.48
CA GLU A 69 -11.63 11.20 -7.85
C GLU A 69 -11.38 10.31 -9.07
N VAL A 70 -11.92 9.09 -9.04
CA VAL A 70 -11.86 8.19 -10.18
C VAL A 70 -12.92 8.59 -11.20
N SER A 71 -12.48 9.04 -12.37
CA SER A 71 -13.38 9.33 -13.49
C SER A 71 -13.55 8.08 -14.36
N TYR A 72 -14.79 7.63 -14.50
CA TYR A 72 -15.13 6.52 -15.39
C TYR A 72 -15.68 7.03 -16.72
N PRO A 73 -15.41 6.35 -17.85
CA PRO A 73 -15.98 6.70 -19.14
C PRO A 73 -17.51 6.73 -19.09
N GLU A 74 -18.12 7.66 -19.83
CA GLU A 74 -19.58 7.74 -19.96
C GLU A 74 -20.16 6.40 -20.46
N GLY A 75 -21.31 6.01 -19.92
CA GLY A 75 -21.95 4.73 -20.22
C GLY A 75 -21.27 3.51 -19.59
N SER A 76 -20.26 3.70 -18.74
CA SER A 76 -19.64 2.59 -18.00
C SER A 76 -20.64 1.89 -17.09
N THR A 77 -20.57 0.56 -17.07
CA THR A 77 -21.30 -0.24 -16.08
C THR A 77 -20.59 -0.16 -14.74
N LEU A 78 -21.18 0.58 -13.81
CA LEU A 78 -20.62 0.78 -12.48
C LEU A 78 -21.38 -0.01 -11.41
N ARG A 79 -20.67 -0.43 -10.38
CA ARG A 79 -21.22 -1.03 -9.16
C ARG A 79 -20.58 -0.37 -7.95
N LEU A 80 -21.42 0.07 -7.01
CA LEU A 80 -20.97 0.62 -5.74
C LEU A 80 -20.53 -0.51 -4.82
N VAL A 81 -19.33 -0.41 -4.25
CA VAL A 81 -18.85 -1.34 -3.24
C VAL A 81 -19.43 -0.93 -1.88
N GLY A 82 -20.18 -1.85 -1.28
CA GLY A 82 -20.81 -1.65 0.01
C GLY A 82 -19.82 -1.60 1.17
N ILE A 83 -20.32 -1.26 2.35
CA ILE A 83 -19.53 -1.14 3.59
C ILE A 83 -18.81 -2.43 4.00
N LYS A 84 -19.26 -3.61 3.52
CA LYS A 84 -18.58 -4.89 3.80
C LYS A 84 -17.51 -5.22 2.75
N GLY A 85 -17.27 -4.33 1.78
CA GLY A 85 -16.38 -4.57 0.65
C GLY A 85 -17.01 -5.46 -0.43
N ASP A 86 -18.33 -5.60 -0.43
CA ASP A 86 -19.11 -6.45 -1.32
C ASP A 86 -19.90 -5.66 -2.38
N ILE A 87 -20.18 -6.30 -3.51
CA ILE A 87 -21.10 -5.79 -4.54
C ILE A 87 -22.30 -6.74 -4.67
N CYS A 88 -23.44 -6.19 -5.11
CA CYS A 88 -24.67 -6.97 -5.32
C CYS A 88 -24.84 -7.34 -6.80
N LEU A 89 -24.73 -8.64 -7.13
CA LEU A 89 -24.89 -9.20 -8.48
C LEU A 89 -25.63 -10.55 -8.40
N GLY A 90 -26.94 -10.50 -8.14
CA GLY A 90 -27.75 -11.72 -7.90
C GLY A 90 -27.35 -12.49 -6.61
N GLY A 91 -26.52 -11.85 -5.78
CA GLY A 91 -25.88 -12.34 -4.58
C GLY A 91 -24.85 -11.30 -4.10
N ARG A 92 -24.30 -11.47 -2.89
CA ARG A 92 -23.23 -10.59 -2.38
C ARG A 92 -21.87 -11.20 -2.65
N LEU A 93 -21.03 -10.48 -3.38
CA LEU A 93 -19.69 -10.92 -3.76
C LEU A 93 -18.65 -9.97 -3.18
N PHE A 94 -17.74 -10.50 -2.38
CA PHE A 94 -16.67 -9.70 -1.78
C PHE A 94 -15.60 -9.34 -2.82
N VAL A 95 -15.34 -8.04 -2.97
CA VAL A 95 -14.32 -7.48 -3.86
C VAL A 95 -13.11 -7.05 -3.02
N SER A 96 -13.26 -6.00 -2.21
CA SER A 96 -12.19 -5.47 -1.37
C SER A 96 -12.74 -4.54 -0.29
N ALA A 97 -12.22 -4.66 0.92
CA ALA A 97 -12.50 -3.74 2.02
C ALA A 97 -11.87 -2.34 1.82
N ALA A 98 -10.85 -2.22 0.96
CA ALA A 98 -10.20 -0.94 0.68
C ALA A 98 -11.03 -0.03 -0.24
N LEU A 99 -12.03 -0.58 -0.93
CA LEU A 99 -12.85 0.13 -1.90
C LEU A 99 -14.25 0.46 -1.36
N ARG A 100 -14.47 0.45 -0.03
CA ARG A 100 -15.78 0.76 0.55
C ARG A 100 -16.24 2.17 0.14
N GLY A 101 -17.43 2.27 -0.43
CA GLY A 101 -17.97 3.54 -0.92
C GLY A 101 -17.48 3.94 -2.30
N GLU A 102 -16.55 3.19 -2.89
CA GLU A 102 -16.05 3.43 -4.24
C GLU A 102 -16.90 2.71 -5.29
N TYR A 103 -16.94 3.28 -6.48
CA TYR A 103 -17.46 2.58 -7.65
C TYR A 103 -16.37 1.73 -8.29
N VAL A 104 -16.74 0.53 -8.72
CA VAL A 104 -15.94 -0.32 -9.61
C VAL A 104 -16.62 -0.44 -10.96
N ARG A 105 -15.82 -0.52 -12.01
CA ARG A 105 -16.28 -0.63 -13.39
C ARG A 105 -16.24 -2.07 -13.86
N PHE A 106 -17.29 -2.47 -14.57
CA PHE A 106 -17.41 -3.75 -15.26
C PHE A 106 -17.21 -3.53 -16.76
N VAL A 107 -16.33 -4.32 -17.36
CA VAL A 107 -16.10 -4.32 -18.81
C VAL A 107 -16.15 -5.76 -19.29
N GLU A 108 -17.05 -6.04 -20.22
CA GLU A 108 -17.13 -7.36 -20.85
C GLU A 108 -15.87 -7.59 -21.69
N VAL A 109 -15.17 -8.70 -21.43
CA VAL A 109 -13.93 -9.07 -22.12
C VAL A 109 -14.08 -10.35 -22.92
N ASP A 110 -15.08 -11.17 -22.59
CA ASP A 110 -15.47 -12.37 -23.34
C ASP A 110 -16.95 -12.68 -23.05
N ASP A 111 -17.55 -13.60 -23.79
CA ASP A 111 -18.93 -14.03 -23.57
C ASP A 111 -19.10 -14.57 -22.14
N GLY A 112 -20.02 -13.97 -21.39
CA GLY A 112 -20.22 -14.27 -19.98
C GLY A 112 -19.13 -13.77 -19.01
N LEU A 113 -18.04 -13.15 -19.46
CA LEU A 113 -16.90 -12.76 -18.61
C LEU A 113 -16.68 -11.25 -18.57
N ASP A 114 -16.80 -10.67 -17.37
CA ASP A 114 -16.52 -9.25 -17.13
C ASP A 114 -15.20 -9.08 -16.36
N VAL A 115 -14.37 -8.10 -16.72
CA VAL A 115 -13.30 -7.62 -15.85
C VAL A 115 -13.84 -6.56 -14.89
N ILE A 116 -13.48 -6.68 -13.60
CA ILE A 116 -13.77 -5.70 -12.55
C ILE A 116 -12.56 -4.79 -12.39
N LEU A 117 -12.76 -3.49 -12.58
CA LEU A 117 -11.73 -2.46 -12.56
C LEU A 117 -12.01 -1.41 -11.47
N PHE A 118 -10.94 -0.89 -10.86
CA PHE A 118 -10.96 0.37 -10.11
C PHE A 118 -9.92 1.32 -10.72
N ASP A 119 -10.37 2.44 -11.29
CA ASP A 119 -9.55 3.26 -12.21
C ASP A 119 -8.90 2.38 -13.31
N ARG A 120 -7.58 2.20 -13.24
CA ARG A 120 -6.78 1.40 -14.17
C ARG A 120 -6.37 0.04 -13.59
N LEU A 121 -6.74 -0.23 -12.33
CA LEU A 121 -6.38 -1.45 -11.64
C LEU A 121 -7.41 -2.55 -11.95
N ILE A 122 -6.95 -3.66 -12.52
CA ILE A 122 -7.73 -4.89 -12.57
C ILE A 122 -7.82 -5.42 -11.15
N LEU A 123 -9.03 -5.71 -10.68
CA LEU A 123 -9.26 -6.27 -9.35
C LEU A 123 -9.49 -7.78 -9.41
N ALA A 124 -10.24 -8.21 -10.42
CA ALA A 124 -10.66 -9.59 -10.64
C ALA A 124 -11.45 -9.70 -11.94
N TYR A 125 -11.79 -10.93 -12.32
CA TYR A 125 -12.83 -11.22 -13.32
C TYR A 125 -14.11 -11.69 -12.64
N TYR A 126 -15.24 -11.49 -13.29
CA TYR A 126 -16.56 -11.96 -12.89
C TYR A 126 -17.12 -12.87 -13.96
N ASP A 127 -17.35 -14.13 -13.59
CA ASP A 127 -18.03 -15.10 -14.44
C ASP A 127 -19.54 -14.97 -14.19
N ARG A 128 -20.29 -14.54 -15.21
CA ARG A 128 -21.75 -14.34 -15.13
C ARG A 128 -22.51 -15.66 -15.03
N SER A 129 -21.99 -16.75 -15.59
CA SER A 129 -22.62 -18.07 -15.58
C SER A 129 -22.56 -18.71 -14.19
N GLU A 130 -21.38 -18.69 -13.59
CA GLU A 130 -21.12 -19.23 -12.25
C GLU A 130 -21.44 -18.22 -11.13
N ARG A 131 -21.63 -16.94 -11.49
CA ARG A 131 -21.83 -15.80 -10.58
C ARG A 131 -20.73 -15.68 -9.52
N ARG A 132 -19.47 -15.87 -9.92
CA ARG A 132 -18.32 -15.84 -9.01
C ARG A 132 -17.24 -14.86 -9.45
N ILE A 133 -16.41 -14.45 -8.50
CA ILE A 133 -15.23 -13.63 -8.74
C ILE A 133 -14.01 -14.55 -8.89
N ILE A 134 -13.26 -14.38 -9.98
CA ILE A 134 -11.98 -15.04 -10.25
C ILE A 134 -10.87 -14.03 -9.94
N ARG A 135 -10.08 -14.30 -8.90
CA ARG A 135 -9.01 -13.41 -8.46
C ARG A 135 -7.83 -13.49 -9.44
N ILE A 136 -7.21 -12.34 -9.67
CA ILE A 136 -5.89 -12.24 -10.28
C ILE A 136 -4.84 -12.45 -9.19
N ASP A 137 -3.89 -13.33 -9.43
CA ASP A 137 -2.76 -13.62 -8.54
C ASP A 137 -1.66 -12.54 -8.60
#